data_AF-A0A0D6EI70-F1
#
_entry.id   AF-A0A0D6EI70-F1
#
_cell.length_a   1.000
_cell.length_b   1.000
_cell.length_c   1.000
_cell.angle_alpha   90.00
_cell.angle_beta   90.00
_cell.angle_gamma   90.00
#
_symmetry.space_group_name_H-M   'P 1'
#
loop_
_entity.id
_entity.type
_entity.pdbx_description
1 polymer ?
#
loop_
_entity_poly.entity_id
_entity_poly.type
_entity_poly.pdbx_seq_one_letter_code
_entity_poly.pdbx_strand_id
1 'polypeptide(L)'
;MSWSAVLEAYARKPHPERELPEGVWLRNDERTLTIFDGYEKAKFHFLVMPRDPFPLKKGGTISSSSLHSLSSLLRSPYKLEVLKALERQAAEVKEMIEDEMMKRDGWTWDVRIGHVHLHVISSDMLSPKLKNKKHWNSFHPELGFFLHLSDIIAGVEDGSFSLRSRDHYESILKLPLQSFYDGRTYATLPKLKDHLLDEFKKRGEAERARIKAAKENEDEKGTKREAERHEGAAPLEEDGESPLKKPKIGA
;
A
#
# COMPACT_ATOMS: atom_id res chain seq x y z
N MET A 1 1.88 -29.09 -8.57
CA MET A 1 2.37 -27.85 -9.20
C MET A 1 2.94 -26.94 -8.12
N SER A 2 4.06 -26.27 -8.37
CA SER A 2 4.59 -25.25 -7.44
C SER A 2 3.66 -24.02 -7.44
N TRP A 3 3.65 -23.26 -6.35
CA TRP A 3 2.87 -22.03 -6.27
C TRP A 3 3.25 -21.03 -7.38
N SER A 4 4.55 -20.92 -7.71
CA SER A 4 5.02 -20.09 -8.82
C SER A 4 4.40 -20.46 -10.18
N ALA A 5 4.21 -21.75 -10.46
CA ALA A 5 3.60 -22.18 -11.72
C ALA A 5 2.12 -21.76 -11.83
N VAL A 6 1.39 -21.73 -10.71
CA VAL A 6 0.01 -21.23 -10.66
C VAL A 6 -0.02 -19.72 -10.93
N LEU A 7 0.88 -18.97 -10.30
CA LEU A 7 0.99 -17.52 -10.49
C LEU A 7 1.31 -17.14 -11.94
N GLU A 8 2.22 -17.86 -12.59
CA GLU A 8 2.49 -17.66 -14.01
C GLU A 8 1.28 -17.99 -14.89
N ALA A 9 0.56 -19.07 -14.58
CA ALA A 9 -0.66 -19.41 -15.32
C ALA A 9 -1.72 -18.32 -15.18
N TYR A 10 -1.84 -17.70 -14.01
CA TYR A 10 -2.73 -16.57 -13.78
C TYR A 10 -2.32 -15.33 -14.57
N ALA A 11 -1.02 -15.00 -14.58
CA ALA A 11 -0.49 -13.87 -15.35
C ALA A 11 -0.73 -13.99 -16.87
N ARG A 12 -0.87 -15.23 -17.38
CA ARG A 12 -1.16 -15.55 -18.79
C ARG A 12 -2.64 -15.52 -19.16
N LYS A 13 -3.55 -15.42 -18.19
CA LYS A 13 -4.99 -15.39 -18.50
C LYS A 13 -5.33 -14.12 -19.26
N PRO A 14 -6.05 -14.18 -20.41
CA PRO A 14 -6.49 -12.97 -21.11
C PRO A 14 -7.52 -12.17 -20.28
N HIS A 15 -8.44 -12.87 -19.61
CA HIS A 15 -9.54 -12.30 -18.83
C HIS A 15 -9.50 -12.83 -17.38
N PRO A 16 -8.47 -12.48 -16.58
CA PRO A 16 -8.31 -13.01 -15.23
C PRO A 16 -9.52 -12.71 -14.32
N GLU A 17 -10.25 -11.62 -14.57
CA GLU A 17 -11.49 -11.26 -13.87
C GLU A 17 -12.63 -12.27 -14.08
N ARG A 18 -12.58 -13.08 -15.13
CA ARG A 18 -13.58 -14.13 -15.44
C ARG A 18 -13.02 -15.55 -15.28
N GLU A 19 -11.71 -15.70 -15.41
CA GLU A 19 -11.05 -17.01 -15.48
C GLU A 19 -10.40 -17.45 -14.16
N LEU A 20 -10.14 -16.53 -13.24
CA LEU A 20 -9.59 -16.88 -11.93
C LEU A 20 -10.70 -17.38 -10.99
N PRO A 21 -10.36 -18.27 -10.03
CA PRO A 21 -11.32 -18.70 -9.02
C PRO A 21 -11.90 -17.50 -8.24
N GLU A 22 -13.14 -17.67 -7.77
CA GLU A 22 -13.80 -16.67 -6.94
C GLU A 22 -12.95 -16.29 -5.72
N GLY A 23 -12.87 -14.99 -5.43
CA GLY A 23 -12.08 -14.45 -4.31
C GLY A 23 -10.57 -14.40 -4.55
N VAL A 24 -10.07 -14.82 -5.72
CA VAL A 24 -8.63 -14.71 -6.06
C VAL A 24 -8.31 -13.38 -6.76
N TRP A 25 -9.12 -12.99 -7.74
CA TRP A 25 -8.90 -11.77 -8.50
C TRP A 25 -9.24 -10.52 -7.66
N LEU A 26 -8.37 -9.51 -7.69
CA LEU A 26 -8.70 -8.17 -7.21
C LEU A 26 -8.89 -7.21 -8.39
N ARG A 27 -7.91 -7.16 -9.29
CA ARG A 27 -7.91 -6.25 -10.45
C ARG A 27 -6.78 -6.58 -11.42
N ASN A 28 -6.87 -6.05 -12.62
CA ASN A 28 -5.80 -6.11 -13.62
C ASN A 28 -5.91 -4.96 -14.60
N ASP A 29 -4.81 -4.71 -15.32
CA ASP A 29 -4.78 -3.93 -16.55
C ASP A 29 -4.03 -4.73 -17.64
N GLU A 30 -3.64 -4.07 -18.72
CA GLU A 30 -2.87 -4.70 -19.81
C GLU A 30 -1.46 -5.15 -19.37
N ARG A 31 -0.90 -4.58 -18.30
CA ARG A 31 0.50 -4.76 -17.88
C ARG A 31 0.66 -5.51 -16.57
N THR A 32 -0.35 -5.52 -15.71
CA THR A 32 -0.28 -6.05 -14.36
C THR A 32 -1.56 -6.80 -13.98
N LEU A 33 -1.41 -7.71 -13.03
CA LEU A 33 -2.48 -8.46 -12.38
C LEU A 33 -2.26 -8.38 -10.86
N THR A 34 -3.33 -8.10 -10.12
CA THR A 34 -3.36 -8.17 -8.66
C THR A 34 -4.34 -9.23 -8.20
N ILE A 35 -3.87 -10.09 -7.30
CA ILE A 35 -4.66 -11.15 -6.67
C ILE A 35 -4.55 -11.10 -5.15
N PHE A 36 -5.53 -11.66 -4.46
CA PHE A 36 -5.42 -12.03 -3.05
C PHE A 36 -4.40 -13.16 -2.89
N ASP A 37 -3.47 -13.03 -1.94
CA ASP A 37 -2.53 -14.11 -1.65
C ASP A 37 -3.27 -15.27 -0.95
N GLY A 38 -3.29 -16.45 -1.58
CA GLY A 38 -3.92 -17.65 -1.02
C GLY A 38 -3.28 -18.16 0.29
N TYR A 39 -2.12 -17.62 0.66
CA TYR A 39 -1.41 -17.87 1.91
C TYR A 39 -1.08 -16.55 2.64
N GLU A 40 -2.08 -15.69 2.88
CA GLU A 40 -1.93 -14.39 3.53
C GLU A 40 -1.14 -14.44 4.84
N LYS A 41 -0.20 -13.51 5.06
CA LYS A 41 0.60 -13.45 6.31
C LYS A 41 0.16 -12.34 7.25
N ALA A 42 -0.73 -11.45 6.79
CA ALA A 42 -1.32 -10.34 7.52
C ALA A 42 -2.80 -10.20 7.16
N LYS A 43 -3.52 -9.27 7.79
CA LYS A 43 -4.92 -8.94 7.48
C LYS A 43 -5.16 -8.64 6.00
N PHE A 44 -4.24 -7.90 5.38
CA PHE A 44 -4.24 -7.59 3.95
C PHE A 44 -2.96 -8.12 3.33
N HIS A 45 -3.08 -9.01 2.35
CA HIS A 45 -1.93 -9.54 1.64
C HIS A 45 -2.28 -9.86 0.19
N PHE A 46 -1.65 -9.13 -0.72
CA PHE A 46 -1.88 -9.22 -2.15
C PHE A 46 -0.58 -9.48 -2.89
N LEU A 47 -0.72 -10.05 -4.09
CA LEU A 47 0.38 -10.24 -5.03
C LEU A 47 0.09 -9.42 -6.28
N VAL A 48 1.02 -8.53 -6.61
CA VAL A 48 1.04 -7.78 -7.87
C VAL A 48 2.08 -8.43 -8.78
N MET A 49 1.67 -8.75 -10.00
CA MET A 49 2.50 -9.49 -10.96
C MET A 49 2.40 -8.83 -12.34
N PRO A 50 3.46 -8.88 -13.16
CA PRO A 50 3.37 -8.47 -14.54
C PRO A 50 2.46 -9.46 -15.30
N ARG A 51 1.72 -8.96 -16.30
CA ARG A 51 1.05 -9.83 -17.29
C ARG A 51 2.09 -10.55 -18.13
N ASP A 52 1.75 -11.74 -18.61
CA ASP A 52 2.60 -12.55 -19.49
C ASP A 52 1.81 -12.91 -20.77
N PRO A 53 2.18 -12.38 -21.95
CA PRO A 53 3.31 -11.50 -22.21
C PRO A 53 3.11 -10.08 -21.65
N PHE A 54 4.20 -9.40 -21.28
CA PHE A 54 4.14 -8.02 -20.77
C PHE A 54 4.32 -7.00 -21.91
N PRO A 55 3.36 -6.11 -22.18
CA PRO A 55 3.48 -5.13 -23.26
C PRO A 55 4.39 -3.95 -22.88
N LEU A 56 5.26 -3.59 -23.83
CA LEU A 56 6.17 -2.45 -23.73
C LEU A 56 5.52 -1.18 -24.27
N LYS A 57 5.85 -0.03 -23.67
CA LYS A 57 5.32 1.28 -24.12
C LYS A 57 5.66 1.62 -25.57
N LYS A 58 6.82 1.16 -26.06
CA LYS A 58 7.30 1.42 -27.42
C LYS A 58 6.92 0.32 -28.43
N GLY A 59 5.98 -0.55 -28.06
CA GLY A 59 5.58 -1.71 -28.85
C GLY A 59 6.45 -2.94 -28.58
N GLY A 60 5.90 -4.12 -28.90
CA GLY A 60 6.50 -5.41 -28.56
C GLY A 60 6.17 -5.89 -27.15
N THR A 61 6.71 -7.04 -26.78
CA THR A 61 6.45 -7.68 -25.48
C THR A 61 7.71 -8.27 -24.86
N ILE A 62 7.72 -8.38 -23.53
CA ILE A 62 8.75 -9.12 -22.79
C ILE A 62 8.27 -10.56 -22.63
N SER A 63 9.18 -11.51 -22.89
CA SER A 63 8.91 -12.94 -22.74
C SER A 63 8.88 -13.39 -21.27
N SER A 64 8.09 -14.46 -21.03
CA SER A 64 7.91 -15.09 -19.72
C SER A 64 9.21 -15.38 -18.94
N SER A 65 10.29 -15.78 -19.63
CA SER A 65 11.57 -16.11 -18.98
C SER A 65 12.23 -14.92 -18.26
N SER A 66 12.00 -13.71 -18.74
CA SER A 66 12.48 -12.47 -18.10
C SER A 66 11.64 -12.06 -16.90
N LEU A 67 10.39 -12.53 -16.81
CA LEU A 67 9.43 -12.17 -15.78
C LEU A 67 9.35 -13.22 -14.64
N HIS A 68 9.95 -14.39 -14.83
CA HIS A 68 9.88 -15.52 -13.91
C HIS A 68 10.46 -15.25 -12.50
N SER A 69 11.44 -14.37 -12.39
CA SER A 69 12.04 -14.01 -11.09
C SER A 69 12.66 -12.61 -11.14
N LEU A 70 12.84 -12.01 -9.97
CA LEU A 70 13.55 -10.74 -9.84
C LEU A 70 14.96 -10.82 -10.46
N SER A 71 15.69 -11.92 -10.27
CA SER A 71 17.02 -12.12 -10.87
C SER A 71 16.98 -12.13 -12.40
N SER A 72 15.95 -12.75 -13.01
CA SER A 72 15.77 -12.71 -14.46
C SER A 72 15.36 -11.34 -14.95
N LEU A 73 14.46 -10.66 -14.23
CA LEU A 73 14.03 -9.32 -14.56
C LEU A 73 15.20 -8.34 -14.52
N LEU A 74 16.06 -8.40 -13.51
CA LEU A 74 17.23 -7.52 -13.38
C LEU A 74 18.23 -7.65 -14.55
N ARG A 75 18.22 -8.76 -15.29
CA ARG A 75 19.03 -8.94 -16.50
C ARG A 75 18.37 -8.37 -17.76
N SER A 76 17.07 -8.13 -17.73
CA SER A 76 16.34 -7.53 -18.85
C SER A 76 16.74 -6.06 -19.05
N PRO A 77 16.85 -5.57 -20.29
CA PRO A 77 16.99 -4.14 -20.58
C PRO A 77 15.72 -3.35 -20.21
N TYR A 78 14.57 -4.02 -20.06
CA TYR A 78 13.28 -3.37 -19.78
C TYR A 78 12.87 -3.40 -18.30
N LYS A 79 13.79 -3.77 -17.39
CA LYS A 79 13.54 -3.94 -15.96
C LYS A 79 12.86 -2.74 -15.29
N LEU A 80 13.32 -1.52 -15.56
CA LEU A 80 12.71 -0.31 -15.00
C LEU A 80 11.27 -0.11 -15.48
N GLU A 81 10.98 -0.45 -16.73
CA GLU A 81 9.63 -0.28 -17.29
C GLU A 81 8.61 -1.22 -16.62
N VAL A 82 9.05 -2.44 -16.28
CA VAL A 82 8.27 -3.43 -15.52
C VAL A 82 8.14 -2.98 -14.07
N LEU A 83 9.24 -2.65 -13.40
CA LEU A 83 9.25 -2.23 -11.99
C LEU A 83 8.36 -1.00 -11.76
N LYS A 84 8.42 0.02 -12.63
CA LYS A 84 7.52 1.19 -12.58
C LYS A 84 6.07 0.84 -12.86
N ALA A 85 5.78 -0.25 -13.60
CA ALA A 85 4.40 -0.71 -13.79
C ALA A 85 3.85 -1.32 -12.51
N LEU A 86 4.65 -2.18 -11.90
CA LEU A 86 4.38 -2.82 -10.62
C LEU A 86 4.23 -1.78 -9.50
N GLU A 87 5.07 -0.76 -9.47
CA GLU A 87 5.00 0.35 -8.50
C GLU A 87 3.66 1.09 -8.54
N ARG A 88 3.20 1.49 -9.74
CA ARG A 88 1.91 2.19 -9.89
C ARG A 88 0.74 1.31 -9.42
N GLN A 89 0.72 0.06 -9.88
CA GLN A 89 -0.32 -0.89 -9.48
C GLN A 89 -0.30 -1.13 -7.96
N ALA A 90 0.87 -1.20 -7.34
CA ALA A 90 1.01 -1.39 -5.90
C ALA A 90 0.59 -0.17 -5.08
N ALA A 91 0.83 1.05 -5.58
CA ALA A 91 0.36 2.27 -4.95
C ALA A 91 -1.18 2.31 -4.90
N GLU A 92 -1.83 1.98 -6.01
CA GLU A 92 -3.31 1.89 -6.06
C GLU A 92 -3.86 0.80 -5.13
N VAL A 93 -3.18 -0.35 -5.03
CA VAL A 93 -3.58 -1.41 -4.08
C VAL A 93 -3.36 -0.98 -2.63
N LYS A 94 -2.30 -0.22 -2.34
CA LYS A 94 -2.06 0.35 -1.02
C LYS A 94 -3.18 1.32 -0.62
N GLU A 95 -3.61 2.19 -1.52
CA GLU A 95 -4.75 3.10 -1.27
C GLU A 95 -6.04 2.31 -0.96
N MET A 96 -6.33 1.25 -1.73
CA MET A 96 -7.47 0.36 -1.45
C MET A 96 -7.39 -0.30 -0.08
N ILE A 97 -6.18 -0.72 0.34
CA ILE A 97 -5.95 -1.28 1.66
C ILE A 97 -6.22 -0.23 2.74
N GLU A 98 -5.65 0.97 2.62
CA GLU A 98 -5.80 2.04 3.61
C GLU A 98 -7.26 2.48 3.77
N ASP A 99 -8.01 2.55 2.67
CA ASP A 99 -9.46 2.79 2.68
C ASP A 99 -10.22 1.67 3.43
N GLU A 100 -9.92 0.40 3.14
CA GLU A 100 -10.51 -0.74 3.86
C GLU A 100 -10.10 -0.80 5.35
N MET A 101 -8.87 -0.42 5.69
CA MET A 101 -8.42 -0.28 7.09
C MET A 101 -9.25 0.77 7.83
N MET A 102 -9.46 1.94 7.23
CA MET A 102 -10.29 3.00 7.81
C MET A 102 -11.74 2.55 7.97
N LYS A 103 -12.33 1.90 6.95
CA LYS A 103 -13.72 1.41 7.00
C LYS A 103 -13.94 0.35 8.07
N ARG A 104 -13.00 -0.58 8.23
CA ARG A 104 -13.17 -1.76 9.10
C ARG A 104 -12.68 -1.54 10.52
N ASP A 105 -11.54 -0.87 10.68
CA ASP A 105 -10.85 -0.75 11.97
C ASP A 105 -10.85 0.69 12.51
N GLY A 106 -11.15 1.70 11.67
CA GLY A 106 -11.22 3.12 12.05
C GLY A 106 -9.87 3.83 12.17
N TRP A 107 -8.81 3.22 11.65
CA TRP A 107 -7.44 3.74 11.63
C TRP A 107 -6.62 3.00 10.55
N THR A 108 -5.52 3.59 10.10
CA THR A 108 -4.58 2.94 9.16
C THR A 108 -3.29 2.50 9.85
N TRP A 109 -2.63 1.49 9.30
CA TRP A 109 -1.30 1.07 9.69
C TRP A 109 -0.42 0.80 8.47
N ASP A 110 0.88 0.63 8.69
CA ASP A 110 1.86 0.57 7.61
C ASP A 110 1.59 -0.57 6.61
N VAL A 111 1.83 -0.30 5.32
CA VAL A 111 1.71 -1.23 4.20
C VAL A 111 3.05 -1.31 3.48
N ARG A 112 3.59 -2.52 3.40
CA ARG A 112 4.90 -2.82 2.83
C ARG A 112 4.75 -3.38 1.42
N ILE A 113 5.62 -2.93 0.53
CA ILE A 113 5.59 -3.26 -0.90
C ILE A 113 6.96 -3.82 -1.30
N GLY A 114 7.02 -5.09 -1.73
CA GLY A 114 8.32 -5.70 -2.07
C GLY A 114 8.34 -7.21 -2.31
N HIS A 115 9.56 -7.72 -2.59
CA HIS A 115 9.93 -9.13 -2.81
C HIS A 115 9.51 -9.78 -4.17
N VAL A 116 10.01 -11.00 -4.46
CA VAL A 116 10.21 -11.65 -5.78
C VAL A 116 8.97 -11.70 -6.69
N HIS A 117 7.80 -11.95 -6.12
CA HIS A 117 6.51 -11.51 -6.66
C HIS A 117 6.10 -10.34 -5.78
N LEU A 118 5.64 -9.24 -6.34
CA LEU A 118 5.50 -8.02 -5.56
C LEU A 118 4.38 -8.18 -4.53
N HIS A 119 4.76 -8.38 -3.27
CA HIS A 119 3.83 -8.42 -2.16
C HIS A 119 3.39 -6.99 -1.84
N VAL A 120 2.09 -6.79 -1.67
CA VAL A 120 1.52 -5.60 -1.02
C VAL A 120 0.84 -6.11 0.25
N ILE A 121 1.46 -5.87 1.39
CA ILE A 121 1.12 -6.53 2.66
C ILE A 121 1.00 -5.50 3.79
N SER A 122 -0.05 -5.62 4.59
CA SER A 122 -0.19 -4.83 5.80
C SER A 122 0.76 -5.30 6.91
N SER A 123 1.26 -4.36 7.72
CA SER A 123 2.35 -4.62 8.68
C SER A 123 1.92 -5.37 9.94
N ASP A 124 0.64 -5.66 10.14
CA ASP A 124 0.12 -6.30 11.37
C ASP A 124 0.59 -7.75 11.54
N MET A 125 0.85 -8.47 10.44
CA MET A 125 1.25 -9.88 10.45
C MET A 125 0.28 -10.80 11.25
N LEU A 126 -1.00 -10.40 11.36
CA LEU A 126 -2.05 -11.13 12.06
C LEU A 126 -2.78 -12.04 11.07
N SER A 127 -2.24 -13.24 10.88
CA SER A 127 -2.88 -14.27 10.05
C SER A 127 -2.77 -15.67 10.66
N PRO A 128 -3.80 -16.52 10.55
CA PRO A 128 -3.68 -17.94 10.88
C PRO A 128 -2.68 -18.68 9.96
N LYS A 129 -2.40 -18.18 8.76
CA LYS A 129 -1.43 -18.77 7.81
C LYS A 129 0.02 -18.28 8.03
N LEU A 130 0.26 -17.37 8.98
CA LEU A 130 1.57 -17.16 9.58
C LEU A 130 1.88 -18.32 10.54
N LYS A 131 2.60 -19.34 10.03
CA LYS A 131 2.76 -20.66 10.66
C LYS A 131 4.16 -21.02 11.13
N ASN A 132 5.21 -20.36 10.63
CA ASN A 132 6.57 -20.74 10.98
C ASN A 132 7.53 -19.55 11.00
N LYS A 133 8.72 -19.76 11.57
CA LYS A 133 9.79 -18.77 11.66
C LYS A 133 10.20 -18.21 10.30
N LYS A 134 10.25 -19.04 9.25
CA LYS A 134 10.60 -18.57 7.90
C LYS A 134 9.59 -17.55 7.39
N HIS A 135 8.29 -17.80 7.60
CA HIS A 135 7.24 -16.84 7.25
C HIS A 135 7.38 -15.53 8.03
N TRP A 136 7.79 -15.56 9.30
CA TRP A 136 8.01 -14.34 10.06
C TRP A 136 9.22 -13.57 9.53
N ASN A 137 10.39 -14.22 9.50
CA ASN A 137 11.65 -13.58 9.14
C ASN A 137 11.66 -13.08 7.69
N SER A 138 10.91 -13.70 6.78
CA SER A 138 10.83 -13.25 5.38
C SER A 138 10.11 -11.92 5.18
N PHE A 139 9.26 -11.51 6.13
CA PHE A 139 8.50 -10.26 6.08
C PHE A 139 8.93 -9.27 7.18
N HIS A 140 9.95 -9.61 7.98
CA HIS A 140 10.52 -8.68 8.93
C HIS A 140 11.23 -7.54 8.17
N PRO A 141 10.88 -6.27 8.43
CA PRO A 141 11.32 -5.15 7.59
C PRO A 141 12.83 -4.92 7.68
N GLU A 142 13.43 -5.20 8.84
CA GLU A 142 14.84 -4.85 9.10
C GLU A 142 15.84 -5.99 8.80
N LEU A 143 15.39 -7.22 8.55
CA LEU A 143 16.32 -8.36 8.40
C LEU A 143 16.98 -8.45 7.01
N GLY A 144 16.53 -7.65 6.04
CA GLY A 144 17.09 -7.64 4.68
C GLY A 144 16.64 -8.81 3.78
N PHE A 145 15.70 -9.65 4.23
CA PHE A 145 15.06 -10.64 3.35
C PHE A 145 13.95 -10.00 2.50
N PHE A 146 13.13 -9.15 3.11
CA PHE A 146 12.09 -8.41 2.40
C PHE A 146 12.72 -7.23 1.66
N LEU A 147 12.87 -7.36 0.34
CA LEU A 147 13.44 -6.31 -0.50
C LEU A 147 12.34 -5.31 -0.89
N HIS A 148 12.41 -4.09 -0.35
CA HIS A 148 11.45 -3.03 -0.64
C HIS A 148 11.52 -2.61 -2.11
N LEU A 149 10.36 -2.43 -2.75
CA LEU A 149 10.30 -2.06 -4.17
C LEU A 149 10.98 -0.72 -4.45
N SER A 150 10.81 0.26 -3.56
CA SER A 150 11.46 1.57 -3.66
C SER A 150 12.98 1.43 -3.77
N ASP A 151 13.58 0.58 -2.95
CA ASP A 151 15.03 0.40 -2.88
C ASP A 151 15.54 -0.36 -4.10
N ILE A 152 14.75 -1.32 -4.60
CA ILE A 152 15.03 -2.01 -5.87
C ILE A 152 15.02 -1.00 -7.02
N ILE A 153 13.99 -0.15 -7.11
CA ILE A 153 13.87 0.84 -8.19
C ILE A 153 15.02 1.84 -8.13
N ALA A 154 15.27 2.45 -6.97
CA ALA A 154 16.34 3.42 -6.78
C ALA A 154 17.71 2.83 -7.13
N GLY A 155 18.02 1.63 -6.62
CA GLY A 155 19.28 0.98 -6.91
C GLY A 155 19.43 0.53 -8.38
N VAL A 156 18.33 0.24 -9.07
CA VAL A 156 18.39 -0.08 -10.52
C VAL A 156 18.59 1.19 -11.34
N GLU A 157 18.01 2.32 -10.92
CA GLU A 157 18.17 3.63 -11.58
C GLU A 157 19.61 4.16 -11.45
N ASP A 158 20.24 3.99 -10.29
CA ASP A 158 21.62 4.44 -10.05
C ASP A 158 22.71 3.39 -10.39
N GLY A 159 22.30 2.16 -10.70
CA GLY A 159 23.19 1.05 -11.06
C GLY A 159 23.84 0.33 -9.88
N SER A 160 23.44 0.60 -8.64
CA SER A 160 23.98 -0.01 -7.42
C SER A 160 23.28 -1.29 -6.98
N PHE A 161 22.11 -1.62 -7.54
CA PHE A 161 21.31 -2.75 -7.07
C PHE A 161 21.92 -4.10 -7.43
N SER A 162 22.15 -4.94 -6.42
CA SER A 162 22.57 -6.32 -6.61
C SER A 162 21.88 -7.25 -5.61
N LEU A 163 21.53 -8.44 -6.06
CA LEU A 163 21.00 -9.48 -5.19
C LEU A 163 22.13 -10.14 -4.41
N ARG A 164 21.86 -10.46 -3.15
CA ARG A 164 22.79 -11.24 -2.32
C ARG A 164 22.73 -12.72 -2.69
N SER A 165 23.69 -13.50 -2.20
CA SER A 165 23.69 -14.95 -2.43
C SER A 165 22.48 -15.63 -1.80
N ARG A 166 22.10 -16.78 -2.35
CA ARG A 166 21.05 -17.63 -1.78
C ARG A 166 21.32 -17.96 -0.31
N ASP A 167 22.55 -18.32 0.02
CA ASP A 167 22.96 -18.67 1.39
C ASP A 167 22.79 -17.49 2.37
N HIS A 168 23.03 -16.25 1.91
CA HIS A 168 22.77 -15.07 2.72
C HIS A 168 21.29 -14.99 3.11
N TYR A 169 20.38 -15.08 2.13
CA TYR A 169 18.93 -15.06 2.40
C TYR A 169 18.48 -16.26 3.25
N GLU A 170 19.02 -17.46 3.01
CA GLU A 170 18.71 -18.65 3.82
C GLU A 170 19.17 -18.53 5.28
N SER A 171 20.25 -17.79 5.55
CA SER A 171 20.72 -17.53 6.91
C SER A 171 19.79 -16.58 7.68
N ILE A 172 19.26 -15.55 7.02
CA ILE A 172 18.27 -14.62 7.60
C ILE A 172 17.01 -15.37 8.08
N LEU A 173 16.54 -16.35 7.29
CA LEU A 173 15.36 -17.15 7.63
C LEU A 173 15.53 -18.03 8.88
N LYS A 174 16.75 -18.16 9.41
CA LYS A 174 17.07 -18.94 10.62
C LYS A 174 17.20 -18.08 11.88
N LEU A 175 17.26 -16.75 11.73
CA LEU A 175 17.40 -15.80 12.84
C LEU A 175 16.30 -15.95 13.90
N PRO A 176 16.53 -15.51 15.15
CA PRO A 176 15.53 -15.54 16.21
C PRO A 176 14.24 -14.80 15.83
N LEU A 177 13.13 -15.17 16.47
CA LEU A 177 11.83 -14.50 16.29
C LEU A 177 11.86 -13.18 17.07
N GLN A 178 12.35 -12.11 16.42
CA GLN A 178 12.36 -10.76 16.98
C GLN A 178 11.16 -9.97 16.49
N SER A 179 10.51 -9.21 17.38
CA SER A 179 9.44 -8.27 17.03
C SER A 179 10.00 -6.99 16.43
N PHE A 180 9.42 -6.52 15.32
CA PHE A 180 9.75 -5.20 14.76
C PHE A 180 9.05 -4.05 15.49
N TYR A 181 8.18 -4.32 16.47
CA TYR A 181 7.53 -3.26 17.24
C TYR A 181 8.39 -2.76 18.41
N ASP A 182 9.11 -3.67 19.07
CA ASP A 182 9.84 -3.38 20.30
C ASP A 182 11.21 -4.09 20.42
N GLY A 183 11.62 -4.84 19.39
CA GLY A 183 12.90 -5.55 19.36
C GLY A 183 12.96 -6.78 20.28
N ARG A 184 11.88 -7.16 20.97
CA ARG A 184 11.88 -8.31 21.87
C ARG A 184 11.97 -9.62 21.09
N THR A 185 12.70 -10.58 21.65
CA THR A 185 12.86 -11.92 21.07
C THR A 185 11.93 -12.92 21.75
N TYR A 186 11.31 -13.80 20.96
CA TYR A 186 10.34 -14.80 21.39
C TYR A 186 10.86 -16.21 21.12
N ALA A 187 10.65 -17.11 22.09
CA ALA A 187 11.06 -18.50 21.95
C ALA A 187 10.21 -19.29 20.94
N THR A 188 8.94 -18.90 20.77
CA THR A 188 7.98 -19.61 19.92
C THR A 188 7.11 -18.63 19.13
N LEU A 189 6.63 -19.06 17.96
CA LEU A 189 5.76 -18.24 17.11
C LEU A 189 4.42 -17.91 17.78
N PRO A 190 3.73 -18.81 18.51
CA PRO A 190 2.49 -18.45 19.21
C PRO A 190 2.67 -17.27 20.17
N LYS A 191 3.73 -17.27 20.99
CA LYS A 191 4.03 -16.16 21.91
C LYS A 191 4.29 -14.84 21.17
N LEU A 192 4.96 -14.91 20.02
CA LEU A 192 5.12 -13.74 19.16
C LEU A 192 3.77 -13.26 18.63
N LYS A 193 2.89 -14.16 18.16
CA LYS A 193 1.56 -13.78 17.65
C LYS A 193 0.67 -13.14 18.70
N ASP A 194 0.72 -13.63 19.94
CA ASP A 194 0.04 -13.00 21.08
C ASP A 194 0.53 -11.56 21.27
N HIS A 195 1.85 -11.36 21.26
CA HIS A 195 2.43 -10.02 21.33
C HIS A 195 2.05 -9.11 20.16
N LEU A 196 2.04 -9.61 18.92
CA LEU A 196 1.64 -8.83 17.75
C LEU A 196 0.17 -8.38 17.86
N LEU A 197 -0.70 -9.25 18.39
CA LEU A 197 -2.10 -8.91 18.61
C LEU A 197 -2.26 -7.81 19.67
N ASP A 198 -1.51 -7.90 20.76
CA ASP A 198 -1.53 -6.88 21.82
C ASP A 198 -1.00 -5.54 21.32
N GLU A 199 0.11 -5.53 20.58
CA GLU A 199 0.65 -4.31 19.95
C GLU A 199 -0.33 -3.71 18.94
N PHE A 200 -0.99 -4.53 18.12
CA PHE A 200 -2.00 -4.07 17.17
C PHE A 200 -3.17 -3.37 17.87
N LYS A 201 -3.72 -3.99 18.93
CA LYS A 201 -4.82 -3.41 19.71
C LYS A 201 -4.41 -2.07 20.34
N LYS A 202 -3.29 -2.07 21.05
CA LYS A 202 -2.75 -0.89 21.73
C LYS A 202 -2.52 0.28 20.77
N ARG A 203 -1.91 0.01 19.61
CA ARG A 203 -1.65 1.03 18.58
C ARG A 203 -2.94 1.54 17.96
N GLY A 204 -3.88 0.65 17.66
CA GLY A 204 -5.18 1.05 17.12
C GLY A 204 -6.00 1.89 18.09
N GLU A 205 -5.98 1.57 19.39
CA GLU A 205 -6.62 2.40 20.42
C GLU A 205 -6.00 3.79 20.48
N ALA A 206 -4.67 3.87 20.53
CA ALA A 206 -3.95 5.14 20.56
C ALA A 206 -4.23 5.99 19.30
N GLU A 207 -4.24 5.37 18.11
CA GLU A 207 -4.44 6.11 16.86
C GLU A 207 -5.89 6.56 16.69
N ARG A 208 -6.88 5.73 17.03
CA ARG A 208 -8.29 6.16 17.04
C ARG A 208 -8.53 7.32 18.01
N ALA A 209 -7.90 7.30 19.18
CA ALA A 209 -7.98 8.40 20.13
C ALA A 209 -7.40 9.70 19.56
N ARG A 210 -6.27 9.61 18.85
CA ARG A 210 -5.67 10.76 18.14
C ARG A 210 -6.57 11.30 17.03
N ILE A 211 -7.13 10.42 16.19
CA ILE A 211 -8.05 10.81 15.11
C ILE A 211 -9.29 11.51 15.67
N LYS A 212 -9.86 10.98 16.76
CA LYS A 212 -11.00 11.61 17.44
C LYS A 212 -10.66 13.00 17.96
N ALA A 213 -9.54 13.13 18.69
CA ALA A 213 -9.09 14.41 19.21
C ALA A 213 -8.78 15.42 18.10
N ALA A 214 -8.25 14.98 16.96
CA ALA A 214 -7.99 15.86 15.81
C ALA A 214 -9.29 16.43 15.23
N LYS A 215 -10.33 15.59 15.07
CA LYS A 215 -11.65 16.03 14.59
C LYS A 215 -12.32 17.03 15.54
N GLU A 216 -12.34 16.74 16.83
CA GLU A 216 -12.90 17.64 17.85
C GLU A 216 -12.19 19.01 17.82
N ASN A 217 -10.87 19.04 17.68
CA ASN A 217 -10.11 20.28 17.53
C ASN A 217 -10.40 21.05 16.22
N GLU A 218 -10.68 20.35 15.13
CA GLU A 218 -11.07 20.97 13.86
C GLU A 218 -12.47 21.56 13.92
N ASP A 219 -13.43 20.84 14.52
CA ASP A 219 -14.80 21.29 14.72
C ASP A 219 -14.86 22.54 15.64
N GLU A 220 -14.07 22.55 16.72
CA GLU A 220 -13.94 23.72 17.59
C GLU A 220 -13.36 24.94 16.86
N LYS A 221 -12.35 24.74 16.01
CA LYS A 221 -11.76 25.82 15.19
C LYS A 221 -12.73 26.31 14.11
N GLY A 222 -13.50 25.42 13.50
CA GLY A 222 -14.55 25.75 12.53
C GLY A 222 -15.62 26.63 13.17
N THR A 223 -16.14 26.21 14.32
CA THR A 223 -17.17 26.93 15.08
C THR A 223 -16.70 28.34 15.48
N LYS A 224 -15.46 28.49 15.96
CA LYS A 224 -14.90 29.82 16.31
C LYS A 224 -14.78 30.74 15.09
N ARG A 225 -14.34 30.22 13.94
CA ARG A 225 -14.24 30.99 12.69
C ARG A 225 -15.60 31.41 12.12
N GLU A 226 -16.65 30.62 12.34
CA GLU A 226 -18.02 30.99 11.94
C GLU A 226 -18.59 32.06 12.86
N ALA A 227 -18.38 31.95 14.18
CA ALA A 227 -18.79 32.97 15.14
C ALA A 227 -18.15 34.34 14.86
N GLU A 228 -16.83 34.38 14.60
CA GLU A 228 -16.11 35.61 14.25
C GLU A 228 -16.58 36.24 12.92
N ARG A 229 -17.05 35.42 11.95
CA ARG A 229 -17.62 35.94 10.70
C ARG A 229 -19.01 36.54 10.88
N HIS A 230 -19.83 35.98 11.77
CA HIS A 230 -21.16 36.53 12.05
C HIS A 230 -21.11 37.81 12.89
N GLU A 231 -20.13 37.96 13.79
CA GLU A 231 -19.94 39.23 14.52
C GLU A 231 -19.33 40.35 13.65
N GLY A 232 -18.63 40.01 12.55
CA GLY A 232 -18.02 40.98 11.63
C GLY A 232 -18.94 41.51 10.52
N ALA A 233 -20.18 41.02 10.39
CA ALA A 233 -21.12 41.46 9.37
C ALA A 233 -21.95 42.65 9.87
N ALA A 234 -21.52 43.88 9.58
CA ALA A 234 -22.33 45.07 9.85
C ALA A 234 -23.63 45.06 9.01
N PRO A 235 -24.79 45.48 9.54
CA PRO A 235 -26.02 45.57 8.77
C PRO A 235 -25.87 46.57 7.61
N LEU A 236 -26.30 46.19 6.41
CA LEU A 236 -26.49 47.12 5.30
C LEU A 236 -27.63 48.08 5.70
N GLU A 237 -27.30 49.36 5.92
CA GLU A 237 -28.30 50.40 6.11
C GLU A 237 -29.07 50.62 4.80
N GLU A 238 -30.41 50.55 4.87
CA GLU A 238 -31.30 50.95 3.79
C GLU A 238 -31.26 52.48 3.66
N ASP A 239 -30.64 52.98 2.59
CA ASP A 239 -30.56 54.41 2.29
C ASP A 239 -31.95 54.98 1.92
N GLY A 240 -32.48 55.79 2.83
CA GLY A 240 -33.64 56.65 2.62
C GLY A 240 -33.32 57.85 1.70
N GLU A 241 -34.09 57.91 0.60
CA GLU A 241 -34.65 59.08 -0.09
C GLU A 241 -34.03 60.49 0.16
N SER A 242 -33.49 61.11 -0.90
CA SER A 242 -33.18 62.55 -0.93
C SER A 242 -33.64 63.20 -2.27
N PRO A 243 -34.13 64.46 -2.26
CA PRO A 243 -35.00 64.98 -3.32
C PRO A 243 -34.26 65.66 -4.48
N LEU A 244 -34.63 65.30 -5.71
CA LEU A 244 -34.18 65.92 -6.97
C LEU A 244 -34.86 67.28 -7.21
N LYS A 245 -34.07 68.36 -7.22
CA LYS A 245 -34.46 69.68 -7.75
C LYS A 245 -34.50 69.67 -9.29
N LYS A 246 -35.64 70.08 -9.86
CA LYS A 246 -35.86 70.26 -11.31
C LYS A 246 -35.09 71.47 -11.86
N PRO A 247 -34.53 71.41 -13.08
CA PRO A 247 -34.01 72.59 -13.78
C PRO A 247 -35.11 73.35 -14.53
N LYS A 248 -34.99 74.69 -14.53
CA LYS A 248 -35.81 75.63 -15.31
C LYS A 248 -35.32 75.68 -16.76
N ILE A 249 -36.24 75.55 -17.71
CA ILE A 249 -36.06 75.90 -19.12
C ILE A 249 -36.75 77.26 -19.32
N GLY A 250 -35.99 78.25 -19.78
CA GLY A 250 -36.49 79.53 -20.28
C GLY A 250 -36.75 79.44 -21.79
N ALA A 251 -37.68 80.28 -22.23
CA ALA A 251 -38.22 80.41 -23.59
C ALA A 251 -37.19 80.70 -24.68
#